data_AF-A0A970PG62-F1
#
_entry.id   AF-A0A970PG62-F1
#
_cell.length_a   1.000
_cell.length_b   1.000
_cell.length_c   1.000
_cell.angle_alpha   90.00
_cell.angle_beta   90.00
_cell.angle_gamma   90.00
#
_symmetry.space_group_name_H-M   'P 1'
#
loop_
_entity.id
_entity.type
_entity.pdbx_description
1 polymer ?
#
loop_
_entity_poly.entity_id
_entity_poly.type
_entity_poly.pdbx_seq_one_letter_code
_entity_poly.pdbx_strand_id
1 'polypeptide(L)'
;MRLLYALPIVLVFAANAYANFSVVSEGVPACSIIRADDAHPAVQRAAQELQEYVKRSTGAELPIATHAEGAAIELRVGDWQGYPTTPLQRATDAYEIRVSADGIVIEGPDPGCVLFGADDFLRRFVG
;
A
#
# COMPACT_ATOMS: atom_id res chain seq x y z
N MET A 1 8.19 -5.03 -65.81
CA MET A 1 7.69 -5.80 -64.65
C MET A 1 8.59 -5.55 -63.46
N ARG A 2 8.08 -4.85 -62.44
CA ARG A 2 8.33 -5.07 -60.99
C ARG A 2 7.78 -3.86 -60.22
N LEU A 3 6.51 -3.96 -59.81
CA LEU A 3 5.92 -3.09 -58.80
C LEU A 3 6.52 -3.51 -57.44
N LEU A 4 7.30 -2.63 -56.79
CA LEU A 4 7.74 -2.83 -55.41
C LEU A 4 6.60 -2.36 -54.48
N TYR A 5 6.01 -3.27 -53.71
CA TYR A 5 5.09 -2.93 -52.63
C TYR A 5 5.90 -2.60 -51.37
N ALA A 6 5.84 -1.35 -50.93
CA ALA A 6 6.30 -0.96 -49.60
C ALA A 6 5.19 -1.28 -48.60
N LEU A 7 5.40 -2.29 -47.75
CA LEU A 7 4.47 -2.64 -46.67
C LEU A 7 4.71 -1.70 -45.49
N PRO A 8 3.72 -0.93 -45.00
CA PRO A 8 3.92 -0.13 -43.80
C PRO A 8 3.95 -1.05 -42.57
N ILE A 9 5.06 -1.01 -41.83
CA ILE A 9 5.17 -1.64 -40.51
C ILE A 9 4.32 -0.81 -39.54
N VAL A 10 3.15 -1.33 -39.18
CA VAL A 10 2.29 -0.73 -38.15
C VAL A 10 2.85 -1.17 -36.79
N LEU A 11 3.48 -0.23 -36.09
CA LEU A 11 3.98 -0.42 -34.73
C LEU A 11 2.81 -0.20 -33.75
N VAL A 12 2.22 -1.28 -33.24
CA VAL A 12 1.16 -1.21 -32.21
C VAL A 12 1.82 -1.08 -30.84
N PHE A 13 1.79 0.13 -30.26
CA PHE A 13 2.13 0.31 -28.85
C PHE A 13 0.91 -0.10 -28.01
N ALA A 14 0.98 -1.29 -27.40
CA ALA A 14 0.07 -1.65 -26.32
C ALA A 14 0.47 -0.85 -25.08
N ALA A 15 -0.29 0.18 -24.73
CA ALA A 15 -0.16 0.85 -23.45
C ALA A 15 -0.59 -0.13 -22.36
N ASN A 16 0.37 -0.74 -21.68
CA ASN A 16 0.09 -1.42 -20.42
C ASN A 16 -0.35 -0.35 -19.43
N ALA A 17 -1.66 -0.25 -19.20
CA ALA A 17 -2.20 0.53 -18.09
C ALA A 17 -1.76 -0.15 -16.80
N TYR A 18 -0.63 0.30 -16.24
CA TYR A 18 -0.33 0.03 -14.84
C TYR A 18 -1.45 0.68 -14.04
N ALA A 19 -2.23 -0.14 -13.34
CA ALA A 19 -3.18 0.37 -12.36
C ALA A 19 -2.37 1.07 -11.26
N ASN A 20 -2.27 2.39 -11.38
CA ASN A 20 -1.55 3.21 -10.42
C ASN A 20 -2.46 3.44 -9.23
N PHE A 21 -2.17 2.77 -8.11
CA PHE A 21 -2.77 3.12 -6.84
C PHE A 21 -2.29 4.53 -6.44
N SER A 22 -3.23 5.42 -6.14
CA SER A 22 -2.95 6.78 -5.67
C SER A 22 -3.44 6.93 -4.24
N VAL A 23 -2.57 7.41 -3.37
CA VAL A 23 -2.93 7.74 -1.97
C VAL A 23 -3.70 9.06 -1.92
N VAL A 24 -3.26 10.02 -2.73
CA VAL A 24 -3.88 11.33 -2.92
C VAL A 24 -3.96 11.60 -4.41
N SER A 25 -5.08 12.15 -4.88
CA SER A 25 -5.27 12.56 -6.27
C SER A 25 -5.75 14.00 -6.30
N GLU A 26 -5.03 14.88 -6.98
CA GLU A 26 -5.37 16.31 -7.10
C GLU A 26 -5.60 17.02 -5.75
N GLY A 27 -4.83 16.63 -4.71
CA GLY A 27 -4.97 17.19 -3.36
C GLY A 27 -6.15 16.65 -2.55
N VAL A 28 -6.88 15.67 -3.08
CA VAL A 28 -8.00 14.99 -2.40
C VAL A 28 -7.57 13.58 -1.99
N PRO A 29 -7.94 13.11 -0.78
CA PRO A 29 -7.77 11.71 -0.39
C PRO A 29 -8.35 10.76 -1.43
N ALA A 30 -7.53 9.86 -1.96
CA ALA A 30 -7.95 8.86 -2.95
C ALA A 30 -8.09 7.46 -2.33
N CYS A 31 -7.68 7.29 -1.07
CA CYS A 31 -7.83 6.07 -0.31
C CYS A 31 -8.16 6.37 1.17
N SER A 32 -8.44 5.30 1.92
CA SER A 32 -8.64 5.33 3.37
C SER A 32 -7.57 4.50 4.09
N ILE A 33 -7.31 4.82 5.35
CA ILE A 33 -6.49 3.99 6.24
C ILE A 33 -7.42 3.09 7.04
N ILE A 34 -7.24 1.77 6.93
CA ILE A 34 -8.12 0.79 7.57
C ILE A 34 -7.40 0.11 8.74
N ARG A 35 -8.10 0.05 9.87
CA ARG A 35 -7.71 -0.73 11.05
C ARG A 35 -8.94 -1.26 11.76
N ALA A 36 -8.80 -2.31 12.57
CA ALA A 36 -9.89 -2.77 13.43
C ALA A 36 -10.38 -1.67 14.39
N ASP A 37 -11.66 -1.70 14.77
CA ASP A 37 -12.26 -0.71 15.68
C ASP A 37 -11.60 -0.72 17.06
N ASP A 38 -11.31 -1.92 17.56
CA ASP A 38 -10.62 -2.21 18.82
C ASP A 38 -9.10 -2.39 18.64
N ALA A 39 -8.53 -1.87 17.54
CA ALA A 39 -7.12 -2.04 17.24
C ALA A 39 -6.21 -1.62 18.40
N HIS A 40 -5.15 -2.38 18.62
CA HIS A 40 -4.15 -2.11 19.64
C HIS A 40 -3.53 -0.71 19.50
N PRO A 41 -3.15 0.00 20.59
CA PRO A 41 -2.63 1.38 20.52
C PRO A 41 -1.48 1.60 19.53
N ALA A 42 -0.61 0.60 19.34
CA ALA A 42 0.47 0.66 18.33
C ALA A 42 -0.07 0.75 16.90
N VAL A 43 -1.09 -0.03 16.55
CA VAL A 43 -1.76 0.04 15.23
C VAL A 43 -2.53 1.35 15.11
N GLN A 44 -3.11 1.83 16.21
CA GLN A 44 -3.79 3.12 16.20
C GLN A 44 -2.83 4.27 15.89
N ARG A 45 -1.66 4.24 16.53
CA ARG A 45 -0.57 5.17 16.30
C ARG A 45 -0.07 5.10 14.85
N ALA A 46 0.13 3.89 14.32
CA ALA A 46 0.55 3.71 12.92
C ALA A 46 -0.42 4.39 11.95
N ALA A 47 -1.73 4.23 12.14
CA ALA A 47 -2.74 4.91 11.32
C ALA A 47 -2.66 6.44 11.42
N GLN A 48 -2.47 6.96 12.64
CA GLN A 48 -2.35 8.40 12.89
C GLN A 48 -1.07 8.98 12.27
N GLU A 49 0.05 8.28 12.38
CA GLU A 49 1.33 8.73 11.81
C GLU A 49 1.29 8.73 10.28
N LEU A 50 0.66 7.71 9.66
CA LEU A 50 0.39 7.70 8.22
C LEU A 50 -0.49 8.88 7.80
N GLN A 51 -1.61 9.11 8.48
CA GLN A 51 -2.54 10.19 8.19
C GLN A 51 -1.86 11.57 8.30
N GLU A 52 -1.18 11.81 9.42
CA GLU A 52 -0.48 13.06 9.69
C GLU A 52 0.62 13.31 8.66
N TYR A 53 1.37 12.28 8.31
CA TYR A 53 2.39 12.39 7.28
C TYR A 53 1.79 12.77 5.93
N VAL A 54 0.74 12.07 5.47
CA VAL A 54 0.08 12.38 4.20
C VAL A 54 -0.49 13.80 4.20
N LYS A 55 -1.12 14.22 5.30
CA LYS A 55 -1.63 15.58 5.47
C LYS A 55 -0.53 16.63 5.38
N ARG A 56 0.61 16.40 6.05
CA ARG A 56 1.76 17.31 6.00
C ARG A 56 2.40 17.39 4.61
N SER A 57 2.47 16.27 3.90
CA SER A 57 3.15 16.17 2.60
C SER A 57 2.28 16.63 1.43
N THR A 58 0.96 16.50 1.54
CA THR A 58 0.03 16.72 0.41
C THR A 58 -1.09 17.71 0.69
N GLY A 59 -1.32 18.07 1.96
CA GLY A 59 -2.49 18.84 2.40
C GLY A 59 -3.78 18.02 2.55
N ALA A 60 -3.82 16.78 2.05
CA ALA A 60 -4.98 15.90 2.11
C ALA A 60 -4.99 15.06 3.39
N GLU A 61 -6.12 15.04 4.10
CA GLU A 61 -6.29 14.21 5.29
C GLU A 61 -7.01 12.91 4.95
N LEU A 62 -6.29 11.78 4.98
CA LEU A 62 -6.89 10.48 4.69
C LEU A 62 -7.87 10.07 5.79
N PRO A 63 -9.07 9.59 5.47
CA PRO A 63 -9.99 9.06 6.47
C PRO A 63 -9.43 7.77 7.09
N ILE A 64 -9.54 7.65 8.42
CA ILE A 64 -9.29 6.40 9.14
C ILE A 64 -10.65 5.72 9.35
N ALA A 65 -10.78 4.47 8.88
CA ALA A 65 -12.03 3.72 8.92
C ALA A 65 -11.80 2.26 9.34
N THR A 66 -12.89 1.54 9.57
CA THR A 66 -12.86 0.12 9.95
C THR A 66 -13.10 -0.82 8.77
N HIS A 67 -13.56 -0.28 7.64
CA HIS A 67 -13.85 -1.02 6.42
C HIS A 67 -13.48 -0.18 5.20
N ALA A 68 -13.00 -0.83 4.15
CA ALA A 68 -12.68 -0.17 2.89
C ALA A 68 -13.95 -0.02 2.03
N GLU A 69 -14.18 1.19 1.50
CA GLU A 69 -15.19 1.46 0.46
C GLU A 69 -14.57 1.57 -0.95
N GLY A 70 -13.26 1.35 -1.04
CA GLY A 70 -12.46 1.49 -2.25
C GLY A 70 -11.00 1.15 -1.96
N ALA A 71 -10.07 1.82 -2.65
CA ALA A 71 -8.65 1.59 -2.41
C ALA A 71 -8.24 1.99 -0.98
N ALA A 72 -7.33 1.23 -0.38
CA ALA A 72 -7.04 1.36 1.05
C ALA A 72 -5.57 1.14 1.41
N ILE A 73 -5.16 1.71 2.54
CA ILE A 73 -3.97 1.32 3.28
C ILE A 73 -4.46 0.52 4.50
N GLU A 74 -4.33 -0.79 4.46
CA GLU A 74 -4.80 -1.68 5.52
C GLU A 74 -3.69 -2.03 6.50
N LEU A 75 -3.99 -1.88 7.79
CA LEU A 75 -3.11 -2.24 8.89
C LEU A 75 -3.63 -3.51 9.58
N ARG A 76 -2.93 -4.63 9.41
CA ARG A 76 -3.39 -5.94 9.86
C ARG A 76 -2.43 -6.56 10.88
N VAL A 77 -2.95 -7.02 12.00
CA VAL A 77 -2.19 -7.83 12.96
C VAL A 77 -2.51 -9.30 12.70
N GLY A 78 -1.47 -10.09 12.46
CA GLY A 78 -1.57 -11.52 12.23
C GLY A 78 -0.48 -12.04 11.32
N ASP A 79 -0.45 -13.36 11.19
CA ASP A 79 0.40 -14.06 10.23
C ASP A 79 -0.13 -13.83 8.80
N TRP A 80 0.78 -13.77 7.83
CA TRP A 80 0.45 -13.62 6.41
C TRP A 80 0.83 -14.84 5.57
N GLN A 81 0.43 -14.83 4.30
CA GLN A 81 0.79 -15.90 3.37
C GLN A 81 2.31 -15.93 3.15
N GLY A 82 2.95 -17.02 3.59
CA GLY A 82 4.40 -17.16 3.53
C GLY A 82 5.13 -16.77 4.81
N TYR A 83 4.40 -16.30 5.84
CA TYR A 83 4.99 -16.09 7.16
C TYR A 83 5.43 -17.43 7.77
N PRO A 84 6.65 -17.54 8.33
CA PRO A 84 7.12 -18.79 8.89
C PRO A 84 6.21 -19.33 9.99
N THR A 85 5.85 -20.61 9.87
CA THR A 85 4.97 -21.30 10.83
C THR A 85 5.73 -21.82 12.05
N THR A 86 7.06 -21.91 11.98
CA THR A 86 7.89 -22.42 13.08
C THR A 86 8.50 -21.26 13.89
N PRO A 87 8.47 -21.31 15.24
CA PRO A 87 9.02 -20.22 16.07
C PRO A 87 10.50 -19.92 15.79
N LEU A 88 11.30 -20.93 15.44
CA LEU A 88 12.71 -20.78 15.12
C LEU A 88 12.98 -19.96 13.85
N GLN A 89 12.01 -19.86 12.96
CA GLN A 89 12.11 -19.13 11.69
C GLN A 89 11.39 -17.78 11.74
N ARG A 90 10.58 -17.53 12.77
CA ARG A 90 9.90 -16.23 12.95
C ARG A 90 10.94 -15.21 13.39
N ALA A 91 11.12 -14.17 12.60
CA ALA A 91 11.83 -12.99 13.06
C ALA A 91 10.94 -12.21 14.03
N THR A 92 11.54 -11.71 15.09
CA THR A 92 10.87 -11.00 16.20
C THR A 92 10.33 -9.63 15.80
N ASP A 93 10.80 -9.08 14.67
CA ASP A 93 10.43 -7.76 14.13
C ASP A 93 10.05 -7.86 12.64
N ALA A 94 9.25 -8.87 12.30
CA ALA A 94 8.89 -9.14 10.91
C ALA A 94 7.60 -8.41 10.50
N TYR A 95 7.61 -7.75 9.35
CA TYR A 95 6.41 -7.22 8.71
C TYR A 95 6.47 -7.44 7.21
N GLU A 96 5.31 -7.42 6.56
CA GLU A 96 5.19 -7.40 5.11
C GLU A 96 4.44 -6.14 4.66
N ILE A 97 4.96 -5.51 3.60
CA ILE A 97 4.28 -4.43 2.87
C ILE A 97 3.97 -4.97 1.48
N ARG A 98 2.68 -5.13 1.16
CA ARG A 98 2.21 -5.49 -0.18
C ARG A 98 1.56 -4.30 -0.83
N VAL A 99 1.93 -4.03 -2.07
CA VAL A 99 1.36 -2.97 -2.91
C VAL A 99 0.68 -3.62 -4.11
N SER A 100 -0.56 -3.19 -4.39
CA SER A 100 -1.39 -3.69 -5.49
C SER A 100 -2.25 -2.55 -6.05
N ALA A 101 -3.05 -2.86 -7.07
CA ALA A 101 -4.03 -1.91 -7.61
C ALA A 101 -5.11 -1.52 -6.58
N ASP A 102 -5.43 -2.44 -5.66
CA ASP A 102 -6.46 -2.25 -4.63
C ASP A 102 -5.92 -1.47 -3.42
N GLY A 103 -4.61 -1.24 -3.37
CA GLY A 103 -3.94 -0.46 -2.34
C GLY A 103 -2.78 -1.18 -1.68
N ILE A 104 -2.58 -0.85 -0.41
CA ILE A 104 -1.41 -1.24 0.37
C ILE A 104 -1.88 -2.04 1.58
N VAL A 105 -1.23 -3.17 1.83
CA VAL A 105 -1.41 -3.92 3.08
C VAL A 105 -0.09 -3.89 3.83
N ILE A 106 -0.15 -3.45 5.09
CA ILE A 106 0.95 -3.49 6.05
C ILE A 106 0.52 -4.44 7.16
N GLU A 107 1.23 -5.55 7.29
CA GLU A 107 0.87 -6.57 8.27
C GLU A 107 2.07 -7.14 9.01
N GLY A 108 1.83 -7.60 10.23
CA GLY A 108 2.85 -8.16 11.11
C GLY A 108 2.24 -9.04 12.19
N PRO A 109 3.03 -9.96 12.78
CA PRO A 109 2.54 -10.96 13.72
C PRO A 109 2.05 -10.34 15.04
N ASP A 110 2.49 -9.12 15.35
CA ASP A 110 2.08 -8.37 16.52
C ASP A 110 1.90 -6.87 16.19
N PRO A 111 1.22 -6.10 17.07
CA PRO A 111 0.98 -4.68 16.86
C PRO A 111 2.22 -3.80 16.68
N GLY A 112 3.33 -4.14 17.32
CA GLY A 112 4.59 -3.41 17.21
C GLY A 112 5.20 -3.57 15.82
N CYS A 113 5.16 -4.77 15.27
CA CYS A 113 5.60 -5.03 13.89
C CYS A 113 4.81 -4.21 12.85
N VAL A 114 3.50 -4.05 13.04
CA VAL A 114 2.66 -3.23 12.13
C VAL A 114 3.07 -1.76 12.20
N LEU A 115 3.36 -1.24 13.39
CA LEU A 115 3.86 0.13 13.56
C LEU A 115 5.21 0.33 12.85
N PHE A 116 6.14 -0.61 13.03
CA PHE A 116 7.43 -0.56 12.33
C PHE A 116 7.28 -0.66 10.81
N GLY A 117 6.33 -1.47 10.33
CA GLY A 117 6.01 -1.57 8.91
C GLY A 117 5.46 -0.25 8.34
N ALA A 118 4.61 0.45 9.10
CA ALA A 118 4.11 1.77 8.70
C ALA A 118 5.23 2.81 8.64
N ASP A 119 6.12 2.81 9.63
CA ASP A 119 7.30 3.69 9.64
C ASP A 119 8.25 3.42 8.46
N ASP A 120 8.54 2.15 8.18
CA ASP A 120 9.38 1.76 7.05
C ASP A 120 8.73 2.11 5.71
N PHE A 121 7.41 1.91 5.58
CA PHE A 121 6.65 2.35 4.40
C PHE A 121 6.84 3.85 4.14
N LEU A 122 6.63 4.68 5.16
CA LEU A 122 6.82 6.13 5.06
C LEU A 122 8.25 6.48 4.63
N ARG A 123 9.26 5.80 5.17
CA ARG A 123 10.68 6.02 4.84
C ARG A 123 11.04 5.60 3.42
N ARG A 124 10.47 4.51 2.91
CA ARG A 124 10.85 3.92 1.61
C ARG A 124 10.12 4.53 0.42
N PHE A 125 8.84 4.85 0.59
CA PHE A 125 7.97 5.18 -0.54
C PHE A 125 7.56 6.64 -0.58
N VAL A 126 7.73 7.35 0.53
CA VAL A 126 7.27 8.74 0.64
C VAL A 126 8.37 9.69 1.13
N GLY A 127 9.50 9.14 1.60
CA GLY A 127 10.72 9.86 2.00
C GLY A 127 11.59 10.29 0.83
#